data_AF-A0A958Y9I4-F1
#
_entry.id   AF-A0A958Y9I4-F1
#
_cell.length_a   1.000
_cell.length_b   1.000
_cell.length_c   1.000
_cell.angle_alpha   90.00
_cell.angle_beta   90.00
_cell.angle_gamma   90.00
#
_symmetry.space_group_name_H-M   'P 1'
#
loop_
_entity.id
_entity.type
_entity.pdbx_description
1 polymer ?
#
loop_
_entity_poly.entity_id
_entity_poly.type
_entity_poly.pdbx_seq_one_letter_code
_entity_poly.pdbx_strand_id
1 'polypeptide(L)'
;LVKLIANGAILKPITIHNELQFTNLLDKNVQYKADGTDLPKGWINFYRQDDVSATAYFYLDEPSSSLPALKGLENRTVQLPSKE
;
A
#
# COMPACT_ATOMS: atom_id res chain seq x y z
N LEU A 1 -7.83 -3.05 10.16
CA LEU A 1 -6.97 -4.11 9.60
C LEU A 1 -7.78 -5.25 8.98
N VAL A 2 -8.62 -5.94 9.76
CA VAL A 2 -9.47 -7.07 9.30
C VAL A 2 -10.26 -6.75 8.03
N LYS A 3 -10.90 -5.57 7.97
CA LYS A 3 -11.65 -5.15 6.77
C LYS A 3 -10.78 -4.89 5.53
N LEU A 4 -9.53 -4.46 5.70
CA LEU A 4 -8.59 -4.24 4.59
C LEU A 4 -8.09 -5.57 4.04
N ILE A 5 -7.71 -6.49 4.92
CA ILE A 5 -7.30 -7.86 4.58
C ILE A 5 -8.45 -8.59 3.88
N ALA A 6 -9.67 -8.51 4.44
CA ALA A 6 -10.85 -9.13 3.85
C ALA A 6 -11.17 -8.60 2.44
N ASN A 7 -10.79 -7.35 2.16
CA ASN A 7 -10.96 -6.71 0.85
C ASN A 7 -9.74 -6.94 -0.08
N GLY A 8 -8.81 -7.84 0.26
CA GLY A 8 -7.67 -8.21 -0.57
C GLY A 8 -6.49 -7.24 -0.52
N ALA A 9 -6.44 -6.31 0.44
CA ALA A 9 -5.31 -5.39 0.56
C ALA A 9 -4.01 -6.14 0.87
N ILE A 10 -2.95 -5.81 0.13
CA ILE A 10 -1.60 -6.35 0.36
C ILE A 10 -0.98 -5.61 1.55
N LEU A 11 -0.85 -6.30 2.68
CA LEU A 11 -0.24 -5.76 3.91
C LEU A 11 1.00 -6.58 4.27
N LYS A 12 2.15 -5.91 4.35
CA LYS A 12 3.39 -6.52 4.84
C LYS A 12 3.63 -6.10 6.30
N PRO A 13 3.60 -7.01 7.29
CA PRO A 13 3.96 -6.66 8.66
C PRO A 13 5.44 -6.28 8.74
N ILE A 14 5.74 -5.19 9.45
CA ILE A 14 7.09 -4.62 9.53
C ILE A 14 7.67 -4.63 10.93
N THR A 15 6.84 -4.54 11.97
CA THR A 15 7.31 -4.57 13.36
C THR A 15 6.25 -5.16 14.26
N ILE A 16 6.68 -5.87 15.30
CA ILE A 16 5.81 -6.29 16.42
C ILE A 16 6.36 -5.70 17.70
N HIS A 17 5.50 -5.03 18.47
CA HIS A 17 5.81 -4.57 19.81
C HIS A 17 4.90 -5.26 20.82
N ASN A 18 5.50 -5.87 21.84
CA ASN A 18 4.78 -6.36 23.01
C ASN A 18 5.45 -5.82 24.28
N GLU A 19 4.94 -6.21 25.44
CA GLU A 19 5.41 -5.72 26.75
C GLU A 19 6.91 -5.94 27.00
N LEU A 20 7.53 -6.92 26.34
CA LEU A 20 8.91 -7.34 26.62
C LEU A 20 9.89 -7.00 25.50
N GLN A 21 9.42 -6.86 24.27
CA GLN A 21 10.31 -6.70 23.12
C GLN A 21 9.70 -5.90 21.97
N PHE A 22 10.60 -5.28 21.21
CA PHE A 22 10.33 -4.72 19.90
C PHE A 22 11.05 -5.56 18.85
N THR A 23 10.31 -6.17 17.93
CA THR A 23 10.84 -7.07 16.90
C THR A 23 10.68 -6.43 15.53
N ASN A 24 11.80 -6.16 14.84
CA ASN A 24 11.81 -5.78 13.43
C ASN A 24 11.56 -7.03 12.55
N LEU A 25 10.58 -6.92 11.65
CA LEU A 25 10.20 -7.92 10.65
C LEU A 25 10.46 -7.47 9.21
N LEU A 26 10.72 -6.18 8.97
CA LEU A 26 10.88 -5.60 7.64
C LEU A 26 11.99 -6.29 6.83
N ASP A 27 13.12 -6.52 7.50
CA ASP A 27 14.35 -7.08 6.93
C ASP A 27 14.38 -8.62 6.94
N LYS A 28 13.36 -9.24 7.54
CA LYS A 28 13.25 -10.69 7.60
C LYS A 28 12.40 -11.16 6.42
N ASN A 29 12.89 -12.11 5.63
CA ASN A 29 12.12 -12.80 4.59
C ASN A 29 11.10 -13.79 5.21
N VAL A 30 10.28 -13.30 6.13
CA VAL A 30 9.23 -14.10 6.77
C VAL A 30 7.92 -13.75 6.10
N GLN A 31 7.30 -14.76 5.50
CA GLN A 31 5.94 -14.69 4.97
C GLN A 31 4.99 -14.99 6.13
N TYR A 32 3.98 -14.15 6.30
CA TYR A 32 2.93 -14.35 7.28
C TYR A 32 1.63 -14.68 6.57
N LYS A 33 0.78 -15.46 7.22
CA LYS A 33 -0.57 -15.74 6.71
C LYS A 33 -1.34 -14.44 6.59
N ALA A 34 -2.16 -14.35 5.54
CA ALA A 34 -2.99 -13.18 5.28
C ALA A 34 -3.97 -12.89 6.44
N ASP A 35 -4.42 -13.93 7.15
CA ASP A 35 -5.29 -13.81 8.32
C ASP A 35 -4.56 -13.41 9.62
N GLY A 36 -3.23 -13.30 9.59
CA GLY A 36 -2.39 -12.93 10.72
C GLY A 36 -2.35 -13.95 11.85
N THR A 37 -2.82 -15.19 11.62
CA THR A 37 -2.90 -16.23 12.67
C THR A 37 -1.54 -16.72 13.15
N ASP A 38 -0.48 -16.52 12.35
CA ASP A 38 0.90 -16.88 12.66
C ASP A 38 1.72 -15.71 13.24
N LEU A 39 1.11 -14.53 13.40
CA LEU A 39 1.78 -13.38 14.00
C LEU A 39 1.80 -13.51 15.54
N PRO A 40 2.97 -13.31 16.19
CA PRO A 40 3.07 -13.19 17.64
C PRO A 40 2.09 -12.14 18.21
N LYS A 41 1.56 -12.40 19.42
CA LYS A 41 0.74 -11.43 20.13
C LYS A 41 1.53 -10.14 20.40
N GLY A 42 0.94 -9.01 20.00
CA GLY A 42 1.50 -7.68 20.18
C GLY A 42 0.86 -6.67 19.24
N TRP A 43 1.24 -5.39 19.38
CA TRP A 43 0.91 -4.37 18.40
C TRP A 43 1.74 -4.56 17.14
N ILE A 44 1.08 -4.63 15.98
CA ILE A 44 1.74 -4.90 14.70
C ILE A 44 1.57 -3.69 13.79
N ASN A 45 2.68 -3.17 13.27
CA ASN A 45 2.66 -2.18 12.20
C ASN A 45 2.78 -2.89 10.85
N PHE A 46 2.08 -2.35 9.86
CA PHE A 46 2.04 -2.87 8.50
C PHE A 46 2.48 -1.80 7.53
N TYR A 47 3.28 -2.21 6.56
CA TYR A 47 3.47 -1.48 5.32
C TYR A 47 2.32 -1.83 4.39
N ARG A 48 1.61 -0.81 3.90
CA ARG A 48 0.49 -0.96 2.97
C ARG A 48 0.95 -0.55 1.58
N GLN A 49 0.60 -1.38 0.59
CA GLN A 49 0.80 -1.06 -0.82
C GLN A 49 -0.56 -0.75 -1.44
N ASP A 50 -0.70 0.44 -1.99
CA ASP A 50 -1.90 0.89 -2.69
C ASP A 50 -1.53 1.31 -4.12
N ASP A 51 -2.35 0.94 -5.11
CA ASP A 51 -2.31 1.53 -6.44
C ASP A 51 -3.21 2.79 -6.43
N VAL A 52 -2.60 3.97 -6.57
CA VAL A 52 -3.29 5.25 -6.42
C VAL A 52 -3.04 6.16 -7.61
N SER A 53 -4.08 6.88 -8.01
CA SER A 53 -4.00 7.98 -8.97
C SER A 53 -4.58 9.24 -8.35
N ALA A 54 -3.96 10.39 -8.62
CA ALA A 54 -4.43 11.69 -8.14
C ALA A 54 -4.41 12.72 -9.27
N THR A 55 -5.23 13.76 -9.14
CA THR A 55 -5.20 14.94 -10.02
C THR A 55 -4.98 16.16 -9.16
N ALA A 56 -3.94 16.93 -9.48
CA ALA A 56 -3.64 18.19 -8.82
C ALA A 56 -4.18 19.34 -9.67
N TYR A 57 -4.83 20.30 -9.01
CA TYR A 57 -5.30 21.54 -9.62
C TYR A 57 -4.51 22.69 -9.00
N PHE A 58 -3.93 23.54 -9.83
CA PHE A 58 -3.17 24.70 -9.39
C PHE A 58 -3.26 25.80 -10.46
N TYR A 59 -2.98 27.03 -10.04
CA TYR A 59 -2.93 28.19 -10.94
C TYR A 59 -1.49 28.43 -11.40
N LEU A 60 -1.35 28.94 -12.62
CA LEU A 60 -0.09 29.36 -13.22
C LEU A 60 -0.23 30.79 -13.72
N ASP A 61 0.90 31.49 -13.80
CA ASP A 61 0.95 32.86 -14.33
C ASP A 61 0.80 32.90 -15.88
N GLU A 62 0.88 31.74 -16.54
CA GLU A 62 0.73 31.57 -17.99
C GLU A 62 -0.12 30.33 -18.35
N PRO A 63 -0.71 30.24 -19.56
CA PRO A 63 -1.60 29.14 -19.94
C PRO A 63 -0.87 27.84 -20.34
N SER A 64 0.42 27.73 -20.07
CA SER A 64 1.26 26.57 -20.35
C SER A 64 1.93 26.04 -19.09
N SER A 65 2.32 24.77 -19.12
CA SER A 65 3.14 24.17 -18.07
C SER A 65 4.22 23.29 -18.68
N SER A 66 5.31 23.08 -17.95
CA SER A 66 6.35 22.09 -18.26
C SER A 66 6.08 20.74 -17.60
N LEU A 67 4.82 20.44 -17.25
CA LEU A 67 4.45 19.17 -16.65
C LEU A 67 4.76 17.99 -17.60
N PRO A 68 5.14 16.83 -17.05
CA PRO A 68 5.26 15.61 -17.85
C PRO A 68 3.94 15.26 -18.54
N ALA A 69 4.05 14.70 -19.75
CA ALA A 69 2.89 14.16 -20.46
C ALA A 69 2.19 13.07 -19.63
N LEU A 70 0.87 12.96 -19.80
CA LEU A 70 0.08 11.92 -19.16
C LEU A 70 0.61 10.55 -19.57
N LYS A 71 0.78 9.66 -18.58
CA LYS A 71 1.16 8.26 -18.85
C LYS A 71 0.11 7.58 -19.73
N GLY A 72 0.58 6.69 -20.61
CA GLY A 72 -0.26 5.91 -21.52
C GLY A 72 -1.37 5.14 -20.79
N LEU A 73 -2.43 4.80 -21.52
CA LEU A 73 -3.62 4.15 -20.97
C LEU A 73 -3.27 2.81 -20.30
N GLU A 74 -2.38 2.05 -20.91
CA GLU A 74 -1.89 0.77 -20.44
C GLU A 74 -1.29 0.86 -19.04
N ASN A 75 -0.59 1.96 -18.72
CA ASN A 75 -0.01 2.16 -17.39
C ASN A 75 -1.06 2.48 -16.33
N ARG A 76 -2.16 3.14 -16.73
CA ARG A 76 -3.21 3.61 -15.82
C ARG A 76 -4.34 2.59 -15.62
N THR A 77 -4.30 1.47 -16.34
CA THR A 77 -5.38 0.46 -16.34
C THR A 77 -4.88 -0.95 -16.02
N VAL A 78 -3.58 -1.12 -15.79
CA VAL A 78 -2.91 -2.44 -15.66
C VAL A 78 -3.52 -3.36 -14.60
N GLN A 79 -4.10 -2.82 -13.53
CA GLN A 79 -4.69 -3.58 -12.42
C GLN A 79 -6.17 -3.25 -12.18
N LEU A 80 -6.82 -2.55 -13.11
CA LEU A 80 -8.25 -2.30 -13.00
C LEU A 80 -9.02 -3.59 -13.33
N PRO A 81 -10.06 -3.95 -12.55
CA PRO A 81 -10.90 -5.09 -12.86
C PRO A 81 -11.60 -4.88 -14.22
N SER A 82 -11.80 -5.98 -14.95
CA SER A 82 -12.60 -5.96 -16.19
C SER A 82 -14.00 -5.45 -15.89
N LYS A 83 -14.54 -4.60 -16.77
CA LYS A 83 -15.96 -4.25 -16.72
C LYS A 83 -16.79 -5.51 -17.01
N GLU A 84 -17.59 -5.94 -16.03
CA GLU A 84 -18.72 -6.85 -16.23
C GLU A 84 -19.83 -6.19 -17.07
#